data_AF-A0A2Z7CCV2-F1
#
_entry.id   AF-A0A2Z7CCV2-F1
#
_cell.length_a   1.000
_cell.length_b   1.000
_cell.length_c   1.000
_cell.angle_alpha   90.00
_cell.angle_beta   90.00
_cell.angle_gamma   90.00
#
_symmetry.space_group_name_H-M   'P 1'
#
loop_
_entity.id
_entity.type
_entity.pdbx_description
1 polymer ?
#
loop_
_entity_poly.entity_id
_entity_poly.type
_entity_poly.pdbx_seq_one_letter_code
_entity_poly.pdbx_strand_id
1 'polypeptide(L)'
;MSIHLQLWPSPISITRLPSYQACALPITRRNALSLFTFTTIFTGLGFSNPDRVSSKPTISDFVELPDSGGVKALDLRVGGGGDAPVDGDKVAIHYYGRLAAKQGWRFDSTYDHKDENGEPVPFEFVLGSGKVISGVESAVRSMRVGGIRRIIIPPSQGYQNTSQEPIPPNFFDRQRLFTTIFNPTRLANGEGSTLGTLIFDIELVSLRR
;
A
#
# COMPACT_ATOMS: atom_id res chain seq x y z
N MET A 1 -31.72 -24.54 -49.15
CA MET A 1 -32.57 -23.34 -49.32
C MET A 1 -33.23 -23.03 -47.99
N SER A 2 -33.38 -21.74 -47.69
CA SER A 2 -34.02 -21.13 -46.51
C SER A 2 -33.13 -20.98 -45.27
N ILE A 3 -32.41 -19.84 -45.27
CA ILE A 3 -31.71 -19.25 -44.13
C ILE A 3 -32.67 -18.23 -43.51
N HIS A 4 -32.99 -18.40 -42.23
CA HIS A 4 -33.85 -17.50 -41.46
C HIS A 4 -33.00 -16.31 -40.98
N LEU A 5 -33.14 -15.13 -41.59
CA LEU A 5 -32.50 -13.89 -41.12
C LEU A 5 -33.28 -13.34 -39.91
N GLN A 6 -32.62 -13.25 -38.75
CA GLN A 6 -33.11 -12.51 -37.58
C GLN A 6 -32.66 -11.05 -37.65
N LEU A 7 -33.60 -10.19 -37.29
CA LEU A 7 -33.57 -8.73 -37.37
C LEU A 7 -32.67 -8.10 -36.30
N TRP A 8 -31.94 -7.05 -36.70
CA TRP A 8 -31.15 -6.16 -35.86
C TRP A 8 -32.06 -5.22 -35.04
N PRO A 9 -31.73 -4.87 -33.78
CA PRO A 9 -32.46 -3.82 -33.05
C PRO A 9 -32.03 -2.39 -33.46
N SER A 10 -32.97 -1.46 -33.28
CA SER A 10 -32.94 -0.04 -33.64
C SER A 10 -32.05 0.84 -32.73
N PRO A 11 -31.58 2.00 -33.21
CA PRO A 11 -30.68 2.88 -32.47
C PRO A 11 -31.39 3.73 -31.41
N ILE A 12 -30.72 3.89 -30.27
CA ILE A 12 -31.13 4.66 -29.09
C ILE A 12 -30.92 6.16 -29.33
N SER A 13 -31.97 6.94 -29.08
CA SER A 13 -31.98 8.40 -29.14
C SER A 13 -31.12 9.04 -28.04
N ILE A 14 -30.15 9.88 -28.42
CA ILE A 14 -29.29 10.64 -27.52
C ILE A 14 -29.98 11.96 -27.17
N THR A 15 -30.43 12.11 -25.92
CA THR A 15 -30.97 13.36 -25.37
C THR A 15 -29.85 14.28 -24.90
N ARG A 16 -29.89 15.53 -25.37
CA ARG A 16 -28.94 16.62 -25.08
C ARG A 16 -29.03 17.05 -23.61
N LEU A 17 -27.86 17.24 -22.98
CA LEU A 17 -27.74 17.89 -21.67
C LEU A 17 -27.92 19.42 -21.80
N PRO A 18 -28.65 20.08 -20.88
CA PRO A 18 -28.77 21.53 -20.90
C PRO A 18 -27.51 22.20 -20.34
N SER A 19 -27.11 23.27 -21.02
CA SER A 19 -26.05 24.20 -20.65
C SER A 19 -26.35 24.95 -19.36
N TYR A 20 -25.45 24.85 -18.37
CA TYR A 20 -25.47 25.72 -17.20
C TYR A 20 -24.79 27.05 -17.55
N GLN A 21 -25.57 28.13 -17.57
CA GLN A 21 -25.07 29.50 -17.63
C GLN A 21 -24.51 29.91 -16.26
N ALA A 22 -23.27 30.37 -16.25
CA ALA A 22 -22.66 31.04 -15.10
C ALA A 22 -23.28 32.45 -14.95
N CYS A 23 -23.88 32.71 -13.79
CA CYS A 23 -24.43 34.02 -13.45
C CYS A 23 -23.35 34.87 -12.79
N ALA A 24 -22.88 35.90 -13.48
CA ALA A 24 -21.93 36.90 -12.95
C ALA A 24 -22.69 37.95 -12.12
N LEU A 25 -22.18 38.27 -10.92
CA LEU A 25 -22.71 39.34 -10.07
C LEU A 25 -21.98 40.67 -10.31
N PRO A 26 -22.68 41.81 -10.17
CA PRO A 26 -22.21 43.11 -10.64
C PRO A 26 -21.23 43.80 -9.68
N ILE A 27 -20.29 44.50 -10.32
CA ILE A 27 -19.44 45.53 -9.76
C ILE A 27 -20.31 46.68 -9.24
N THR A 28 -20.17 47.06 -7.96
CA THR A 28 -20.52 48.41 -7.50
C THR A 28 -19.44 48.97 -6.60
N ARG A 29 -19.26 50.28 -6.76
CA ARG A 29 -18.09 51.11 -6.49
C ARG A 29 -18.39 51.99 -5.27
N ARG A 30 -17.37 52.30 -4.44
CA ARG A 30 -16.95 53.66 -3.98
C ARG A 30 -16.48 53.74 -2.51
N ASN A 31 -15.28 54.30 -2.39
CA ASN A 31 -14.77 55.31 -1.45
C ASN A 31 -14.82 55.08 0.07
N ALA A 32 -13.67 55.16 0.75
CA ALA A 32 -13.18 56.42 1.34
C ALA A 32 -11.80 56.24 2.02
N LEU A 33 -11.04 57.34 2.07
CA LEU A 33 -9.68 57.48 2.58
C LEU A 33 -9.55 57.22 4.10
N SER A 34 -8.38 56.74 4.52
CA SER A 34 -7.70 57.28 5.71
C SER A 34 -6.21 56.93 5.65
N LEU A 35 -5.36 57.96 5.53
CA LEU A 35 -3.92 57.89 5.71
C LEU A 35 -3.60 57.85 7.20
N PHE A 36 -2.89 56.82 7.65
CA PHE A 36 -2.02 56.92 8.81
C PHE A 36 -0.67 56.28 8.48
N THR A 37 0.29 57.13 8.15
CA THR A 37 1.71 56.79 8.05
C THR A 37 2.30 56.75 9.45
N PHE A 38 2.79 55.60 9.86
CA PHE A 38 3.78 55.50 10.94
C PHE A 38 4.94 54.60 10.47
N THR A 39 6.10 55.24 10.32
CA THR A 39 7.42 54.66 10.08
C THR A 39 8.02 54.11 11.38
N THR A 40 8.70 52.95 11.35
CA THR A 40 10.17 52.80 11.57
C THR A 40 10.62 51.33 11.71
N ILE A 41 11.44 50.87 10.73
CA ILE A 41 12.77 50.22 10.84
C ILE A 41 12.99 49.02 11.80
N PHE A 42 13.05 47.82 11.19
CA PHE A 42 14.16 46.85 11.18
C PHE A 42 14.94 46.51 12.47
N THR A 43 14.79 45.27 12.97
CA THR A 43 15.92 44.37 13.31
C THR A 43 15.44 42.92 13.25
N GLY A 44 16.08 42.13 12.39
CA GLY A 44 15.84 40.70 12.27
C GLY A 44 16.56 39.90 13.36
N LEU A 45 15.87 38.90 13.87
CA LEU A 45 16.44 37.63 14.33
C LEU A 45 15.46 36.55 13.85
N GLY A 46 15.85 35.87 12.78
CA GLY A 46 15.16 34.69 12.30
C GLY A 46 15.35 33.57 13.31
N PHE A 47 14.28 33.22 14.00
CA PHE A 47 14.10 31.86 14.48
C PHE A 47 13.18 31.17 13.48
N SER A 48 13.81 30.33 12.66
CA SER A 48 13.13 29.31 11.88
C SER A 48 12.24 28.50 12.79
N ASN A 49 10.91 28.65 12.65
CA ASN A 49 10.01 27.61 13.10
C ASN A 49 10.40 26.33 12.34
N PRO A 50 10.75 25.22 13.00
CA PRO A 50 10.76 23.95 12.31
C PRO A 50 9.33 23.72 11.83
N ASP A 51 9.19 23.41 10.54
CA ASP A 51 7.93 23.10 9.90
C ASP A 51 7.09 22.18 10.79
N ARG A 52 6.08 22.77 11.44
CA ARG A 52 5.04 22.00 12.10
C ARG A 52 4.22 21.44 10.95
N VAL A 53 4.62 20.24 10.49
CA VAL A 53 3.83 19.43 9.55
C VAL A 53 2.51 19.12 10.24
N SER A 54 1.57 20.04 10.08
CA SER A 54 0.17 19.87 10.41
C SER A 54 -0.44 19.07 9.27
N SER A 55 -0.27 17.75 9.29
CA SER A 55 -0.97 16.87 8.36
C SER A 55 -2.46 16.81 8.73
N LYS A 56 -3.22 17.74 8.14
CA LYS A 56 -4.62 17.52 7.72
C LYS A 56 -4.71 16.12 7.10
N PRO A 57 -5.81 15.33 7.24
CA PRO A 57 -5.84 13.94 6.79
C PRO A 57 -5.58 13.90 5.28
N THR A 58 -4.36 13.52 4.93
CA THR A 58 -3.87 13.43 3.56
C THR A 58 -4.50 12.21 2.92
N ILE A 59 -4.77 12.33 1.64
CA ILE A 59 -5.11 11.24 0.72
C ILE A 59 -4.23 10.02 1.06
N SER A 60 -4.84 8.84 1.09
CA SER A 60 -4.23 7.55 1.46
C SER A 60 -3.11 7.16 0.50
N ASP A 61 -1.96 7.82 0.65
CA ASP A 61 -0.79 7.66 -0.19
C ASP A 61 0.20 6.68 0.43
N PHE A 62 0.92 5.96 -0.43
CA PHE A 62 2.00 5.08 -0.01
C PHE A 62 3.22 5.91 0.43
N VAL A 63 3.73 5.63 1.63
CA VAL A 63 4.95 6.23 2.18
C VAL A 63 6.08 5.19 2.14
N GLU A 64 7.27 5.60 1.73
CA GLU A 64 8.45 4.73 1.79
C GLU A 64 8.94 4.59 3.24
N LEU A 65 9.15 3.35 3.69
CA LEU A 65 9.61 3.07 5.04
C LEU A 65 11.12 3.39 5.13
N PRO A 66 11.57 4.12 6.16
CA PRO A 66 12.99 4.38 6.39
C PRO A 66 13.80 3.09 6.49
N ASP A 67 15.01 3.09 5.92
CA ASP A 67 15.98 1.98 5.98
C ASP A 67 15.46 0.61 5.52
N SER A 68 14.34 0.59 4.78
CA SER A 68 13.68 -0.64 4.33
C SER A 68 14.15 -1.13 2.96
N GLY A 69 15.03 -0.38 2.28
CA GLY A 69 15.46 -0.68 0.91
C GLY A 69 14.36 -0.52 -0.15
N GLY A 70 13.43 0.41 0.05
CA GLY A 70 12.40 0.79 -0.92
C GLY A 70 11.02 0.19 -0.69
N VAL A 71 10.74 -0.37 0.50
CA VAL A 71 9.41 -0.87 0.84
C VAL A 71 8.48 0.32 1.03
N LYS A 72 7.34 0.29 0.36
CA LYS A 72 6.29 1.31 0.50
C LYS A 72 5.14 0.78 1.31
N ALA A 73 4.58 1.59 2.19
CA ALA A 73 3.54 1.23 3.12
C ALA A 73 2.36 2.21 3.06
N LEU A 74 1.15 1.68 3.19
CA LEU A 74 -0.08 2.43 3.39
C LEU A 74 -0.80 1.86 4.62
N ASP A 75 -0.92 2.67 5.66
CA ASP A 75 -1.68 2.31 6.86
C ASP A 75 -3.18 2.37 6.59
N LEU A 76 -3.84 1.20 6.62
CA LEU A 76 -5.29 1.08 6.50
C LEU A 76 -5.96 1.22 7.87
N ARG A 77 -5.29 0.73 8.92
CA ARG A 77 -5.66 0.90 10.32
C ARG A 77 -4.40 1.00 11.15
N VAL A 78 -4.24 2.08 11.89
CA VAL A 78 -3.14 2.19 12.86
C VAL A 78 -3.52 1.34 14.08
N GLY A 79 -2.59 0.51 14.55
CA GLY A 79 -2.79 -0.34 15.73
C GLY A 79 -2.90 0.47 17.03
N GLY A 80 -3.16 -0.23 18.14
CA GLY A 80 -3.27 0.37 19.47
C GLY A 80 -1.96 1.00 19.96
N GLY A 81 -2.02 1.76 21.06
CA GLY A 81 -0.89 2.51 21.65
C GLY A 81 0.21 1.69 22.34
N GLY A 82 0.39 0.41 21.98
CA GLY A 82 1.47 -0.44 22.50
C GLY A 82 2.78 -0.27 21.72
N ASP A 83 3.88 -0.76 22.26
CA ASP A 83 5.21 -0.65 21.63
C ASP A 83 5.27 -1.36 20.27
N ALA A 84 6.15 -0.86 19.41
CA ALA A 84 6.48 -1.53 18.16
C ALA A 84 7.36 -2.78 18.43
N PRO A 85 7.26 -3.84 17.61
CA PRO A 85 8.12 -5.02 17.71
C PRO A 85 9.60 -4.67 17.53
N VAL A 86 10.48 -5.33 18.30
CA VAL A 86 11.94 -5.24 18.17
C VAL A 86 12.54 -6.60 17.81
N ASP A 87 13.80 -6.60 17.38
CA ASP A 87 14.50 -7.84 17.01
C ASP A 87 14.55 -8.82 18.20
N GLY A 88 14.24 -10.09 17.93
CA GLY A 88 14.08 -11.14 18.94
C GLY A 88 12.64 -11.38 19.38
N ASP A 89 11.73 -10.42 19.18
CA ASP A 89 10.31 -10.60 19.52
C ASP A 89 9.66 -11.66 18.63
N LYS A 90 8.76 -12.44 19.23
CA LYS A 90 7.86 -13.35 18.50
C LYS A 90 6.61 -12.58 18.07
N VAL A 91 6.40 -12.51 16.77
CA VAL A 91 5.27 -11.80 16.16
C VAL A 91 4.32 -12.78 15.49
N ALA A 92 3.03 -12.50 15.56
CA ALA A 92 2.00 -13.22 14.83
C ALA A 92 1.26 -12.26 13.91
N ILE A 93 1.22 -12.58 12.61
CA ILE A 93 0.54 -11.75 11.60
C ILE A 93 -0.49 -12.57 10.82
N HIS A 94 -1.60 -11.93 10.45
CA HIS A 94 -2.34 -12.37 9.29
C HIS A 94 -1.84 -11.62 8.07
N TYR A 95 -1.84 -12.29 6.92
CA TYR A 95 -1.50 -11.64 5.68
C TYR A 95 -2.29 -12.19 4.48
N TYR A 96 -2.35 -11.36 3.45
CA TYR A 96 -2.77 -11.70 2.10
C TYR A 96 -1.64 -11.31 1.14
N GLY A 97 -1.02 -12.30 0.48
CA GLY A 97 0.14 -12.11 -0.38
C GLY A 97 -0.19 -12.28 -1.87
N ARG A 98 0.22 -11.31 -2.69
CA ARG A 98 0.05 -11.35 -4.16
C ARG A 98 1.24 -10.76 -4.91
N LEU A 99 1.41 -11.16 -6.16
CA LEU A 99 2.35 -10.51 -7.07
C LEU A 99 1.76 -9.18 -7.56
N ALA A 100 2.57 -8.14 -7.72
CA ALA A 100 2.14 -6.93 -8.42
C ALA A 100 1.93 -7.19 -9.92
N ALA A 101 2.73 -8.10 -10.49
CA ALA A 101 2.54 -8.62 -11.84
C ALA A 101 1.41 -9.66 -11.89
N LYS A 102 1.25 -10.32 -13.05
CA LYS A 102 0.33 -11.45 -13.24
C LYS A 102 -1.10 -11.15 -12.78
N GLN A 103 -1.58 -9.93 -13.05
CA GLN A 103 -2.93 -9.48 -12.71
C GLN A 103 -3.23 -9.56 -11.20
N GLY A 104 -2.24 -9.34 -10.34
CA GLY A 104 -2.48 -9.39 -8.90
C GLY A 104 -2.64 -10.82 -8.37
N TRP A 105 -2.07 -11.82 -9.04
CA TRP A 105 -2.24 -13.23 -8.63
C TRP A 105 -1.83 -13.42 -7.17
N ARG A 106 -2.81 -13.85 -6.37
CA ARG A 106 -2.65 -14.23 -4.96
C ARG A 106 -1.96 -15.57 -4.87
N PHE A 107 -0.83 -15.62 -4.17
CA PHE A 107 -0.07 -16.86 -3.95
C PHE A 107 -0.35 -17.49 -2.59
N ASP A 108 -0.71 -16.71 -1.57
CA ASP A 108 -1.06 -17.25 -0.25
C ASP A 108 -1.89 -16.25 0.58
N SER A 109 -2.61 -16.77 1.58
CA SER A 109 -3.37 -16.02 2.57
C SER A 109 -3.54 -16.85 3.84
N THR A 110 -3.12 -16.32 4.99
CA THR A 110 -3.31 -17.00 6.28
C THR A 110 -4.78 -17.19 6.64
N TYR A 111 -5.68 -16.40 6.04
CA TYR A 111 -7.13 -16.58 6.25
C TYR A 111 -7.67 -17.88 5.67
N ASP A 112 -6.95 -18.48 4.71
CA ASP A 112 -7.29 -19.79 4.13
C ASP A 112 -6.70 -20.94 4.96
N HIS A 113 -5.77 -20.66 5.87
CA HIS A 113 -5.13 -21.65 6.72
C HIS A 113 -6.00 -21.80 7.97
N LYS A 114 -6.71 -22.91 8.09
CA LYS A 114 -7.68 -23.14 9.17
C LYS A 114 -7.17 -24.14 10.18
N ASP A 115 -7.40 -23.86 11.46
CA ASP A 115 -7.25 -24.84 12.53
C ASP A 115 -8.42 -25.85 12.53
N GLU A 116 -8.43 -26.75 13.51
CA GLU A 116 -9.48 -27.75 13.69
C GLU A 116 -10.88 -27.16 13.95
N ASN A 117 -10.95 -25.91 14.40
CA ASN A 117 -12.19 -25.20 14.69
C ASN A 117 -12.67 -24.32 13.50
N GLY A 118 -11.88 -24.23 12.43
CA GLY A 118 -12.18 -23.41 11.26
C GLY A 118 -11.69 -21.96 11.35
N GLU A 119 -10.90 -21.63 12.38
CA GLU A 119 -10.37 -20.28 12.59
C GLU A 119 -9.06 -20.05 11.81
N PRO A 120 -8.83 -18.85 11.25
CA PRO A 120 -7.56 -18.50 10.62
C PRO A 120 -6.35 -18.71 11.54
N VAL A 121 -5.32 -19.39 11.05
CA VAL A 121 -4.05 -19.55 11.77
C VAL A 121 -3.10 -18.42 11.37
N PRO A 122 -2.62 -17.58 12.30
CA PRO A 122 -1.66 -16.54 11.98
C PRO A 122 -0.29 -17.13 11.65
N PHE A 123 0.46 -16.42 10.79
CA PHE A 123 1.86 -16.73 10.54
C PHE A 123 2.72 -16.17 11.67
N GLU A 124 3.44 -17.05 12.37
CA GLU A 124 4.31 -16.69 13.48
C GLU A 124 5.80 -16.74 13.08
N PHE A 125 6.57 -15.73 13.48
CA PHE A 125 8.01 -15.72 13.28
C PHE A 125 8.73 -14.90 14.35
N VAL A 126 10.06 -15.03 14.41
CA VAL A 126 10.93 -14.19 15.24
C VAL A 126 11.46 -13.05 14.39
N LEU A 127 11.18 -11.82 14.81
CA LEU A 127 11.63 -10.62 14.09
C LEU A 127 13.15 -10.51 14.13
N GLY A 128 13.77 -10.19 12.99
CA GLY A 128 15.23 -10.10 12.87
C GLY A 128 15.93 -11.45 12.75
N SER A 129 15.20 -12.55 12.58
CA SER A 129 15.78 -13.88 12.37
C SER A 129 16.37 -14.08 10.97
N GLY A 130 15.99 -13.24 10.01
CA GLY A 130 16.41 -13.35 8.61
C GLY A 130 15.75 -14.50 7.85
N LYS A 131 14.78 -15.19 8.46
CA LYS A 131 13.99 -16.26 7.81
C LYS A 131 12.84 -15.71 6.97
N VAL A 132 12.31 -14.55 7.34
CA VAL A 132 11.21 -13.92 6.62
C VAL A 132 11.78 -12.93 5.59
N ILE A 133 11.07 -12.72 4.47
CA ILE A 133 11.45 -11.71 3.49
C ILE A 133 11.60 -10.34 4.18
N SER A 134 12.72 -9.67 3.90
CA SER A 134 13.13 -8.44 4.59
C SER A 134 12.09 -7.32 4.55
N GLY A 135 11.30 -7.26 3.47
CA GLY A 135 10.24 -6.26 3.34
C GLY A 135 9.08 -6.46 4.31
N VAL A 136 8.73 -7.70 4.64
CA VAL A 136 7.71 -8.01 5.67
C VAL A 136 8.27 -7.68 7.06
N GLU A 137 9.51 -8.09 7.36
CA GLU A 137 10.14 -7.76 8.65
C GLU A 137 10.21 -6.23 8.87
N SER A 138 10.64 -5.48 7.85
CA SER A 138 10.74 -4.01 7.91
C SER A 138 9.38 -3.34 8.11
N ALA A 139 8.34 -3.88 7.46
CA ALA A 139 6.98 -3.39 7.64
C ALA A 139 6.47 -3.63 9.06
N VAL A 140 6.63 -4.86 9.58
CA VAL A 140 6.16 -5.24 10.91
C VAL A 140 6.89 -4.48 12.02
N ARG A 141 8.19 -4.21 11.87
CA ARG A 141 9.00 -3.42 12.83
C ARG A 141 8.46 -2.00 13.07
N SER A 142 7.73 -1.43 12.11
CA SER A 142 7.12 -0.10 12.23
C SER A 142 5.60 -0.13 12.46
N MET A 143 5.02 -1.31 12.71
CA MET A 143 3.61 -1.49 13.02
C MET A 143 3.37 -1.58 14.54
N ARG A 144 2.10 -1.43 14.91
CA ARG A 144 1.59 -1.69 16.27
C ARG A 144 0.54 -2.78 16.22
N VAL A 145 0.39 -3.54 17.30
CA VAL A 145 -0.60 -4.61 17.41
C VAL A 145 -2.01 -4.08 17.13
N GLY A 146 -2.79 -4.84 16.35
CA GLY A 146 -4.10 -4.47 15.80
C GLY A 146 -4.04 -3.64 14.53
N GLY A 147 -2.85 -3.21 14.08
CA GLY A 147 -2.68 -2.43 12.87
C GLY A 147 -2.87 -3.27 11.61
N ILE A 148 -3.45 -2.66 10.57
CA ILE A 148 -3.57 -3.22 9.22
C ILE A 148 -2.85 -2.30 8.25
N ARG A 149 -1.96 -2.85 7.44
CA ARG A 149 -1.13 -2.12 6.49
C ARG A 149 -1.02 -2.85 5.16
N ARG A 150 -1.12 -2.11 4.06
CA ARG A 150 -0.75 -2.59 2.73
C ARG A 150 0.69 -2.20 2.44
N ILE A 151 1.52 -3.15 2.04
CA ILE A 151 2.90 -2.90 1.63
C ILE A 151 3.18 -3.33 0.20
N ILE A 152 4.02 -2.57 -0.48
CA ILE A 152 4.62 -2.90 -1.77
C ILE A 152 6.10 -3.17 -1.51
N ILE A 153 6.52 -4.40 -1.80
CA ILE A 153 7.87 -4.88 -1.54
C ILE A 153 8.61 -4.96 -2.89
N PRO A 154 9.69 -4.18 -3.10
CA PRO A 154 10.50 -4.33 -4.30
C PRO A 154 11.22 -5.69 -4.30
N PRO A 155 11.62 -6.22 -5.47
CA PRO A 155 12.24 -7.54 -5.57
C PRO A 155 13.45 -7.73 -4.67
N SER A 156 14.26 -6.70 -4.43
CA SER A 156 15.44 -6.74 -3.55
C SER A 156 15.10 -7.00 -2.07
N GLN A 157 13.86 -6.74 -1.67
CA GLN A 157 13.35 -6.94 -0.30
C GLN A 157 12.33 -8.08 -0.22
N GLY A 158 12.02 -8.73 -1.36
CA GLY A 158 11.17 -9.90 -1.47
C GLY A 158 11.96 -11.21 -1.37
N TYR A 159 11.50 -12.26 -2.06
CA TYR A 159 12.20 -13.55 -2.11
C TYR A 159 13.51 -13.46 -2.88
N GLN A 160 14.63 -13.72 -2.20
CA GLN A 160 15.97 -13.89 -2.79
C GLN A 160 16.32 -15.37 -2.99
N ASN A 161 15.67 -16.25 -2.25
CA ASN A 161 15.81 -17.70 -2.37
C ASN A 161 14.47 -18.38 -2.04
N THR A 162 14.44 -19.71 -2.15
CA THR A 162 13.23 -20.52 -1.95
C THR A 162 13.03 -20.97 -0.51
N SER A 163 13.88 -20.54 0.42
CA SER A 163 13.81 -20.87 1.85
C SER A 163 13.23 -19.73 2.69
N GLN A 164 13.08 -18.53 2.13
CA GLN A 164 12.51 -17.39 2.83
C GLN A 164 10.99 -17.48 2.93
N GLU A 165 10.48 -17.16 4.11
CA GLU A 165 9.07 -17.16 4.46
C GLU A 165 8.40 -15.80 4.25
N PRO A 166 7.07 -15.73 4.15
CA PRO A 166 6.12 -16.85 4.14
C PRO A 166 6.15 -17.65 2.82
N ILE A 167 5.93 -18.96 2.86
CA ILE A 167 5.89 -19.81 1.65
C ILE A 167 4.52 -20.50 1.56
N PRO A 168 3.84 -20.48 0.39
CA PRO A 168 2.58 -21.19 0.22
C PRO A 168 2.70 -22.67 0.63
N PRO A 169 1.78 -23.18 1.48
CA PRO A 169 1.78 -24.58 1.87
C PRO A 169 1.43 -25.49 0.68
N ASN A 170 0.56 -25.02 -0.22
CA ASN A 170 0.22 -25.74 -1.44
C ASN A 170 1.41 -25.80 -2.40
N PHE A 171 1.72 -27.01 -2.88
CA PHE A 171 2.83 -27.26 -3.80
C PHE A 171 2.72 -26.47 -5.12
N PHE A 172 1.53 -26.42 -5.72
CA PHE A 172 1.34 -25.75 -7.01
C PHE A 172 1.50 -24.25 -6.90
N ASP A 173 0.99 -23.63 -5.82
CA ASP A 173 1.14 -22.19 -5.60
C ASP A 173 2.61 -21.84 -5.33
N ARG A 174 3.30 -22.63 -4.50
CA ARG A 174 4.74 -22.47 -4.26
C ARG A 174 5.55 -22.57 -5.54
N GLN A 175 5.29 -23.60 -6.34
CA GLN A 175 5.97 -23.81 -7.62
C GLN A 175 5.72 -22.65 -8.57
N ARG A 176 4.47 -22.19 -8.70
CA ARG A 176 4.09 -21.06 -9.55
C ARG A 176 4.73 -19.76 -9.10
N LEU A 177 4.81 -19.52 -7.79
CA LEU A 177 5.47 -18.35 -7.21
C LEU A 177 6.95 -18.30 -7.63
N PHE A 178 7.71 -19.35 -7.31
CA PHE A 178 9.16 -19.35 -7.57
C PHE A 178 9.52 -19.43 -9.05
N THR A 179 8.75 -20.17 -9.86
CA THR A 179 8.96 -20.19 -11.31
C THR A 179 8.63 -18.86 -11.99
N THR A 180 7.79 -18.02 -11.36
CA THR A 180 7.50 -16.67 -11.85
C THR A 180 8.61 -15.70 -11.48
N ILE A 181 9.05 -15.71 -10.21
CA ILE A 181 10.05 -14.77 -9.70
C ILE A 181 11.45 -15.10 -10.24
N PHE A 182 11.84 -16.37 -10.26
CA PHE A 182 13.17 -16.83 -10.65
C PHE A 182 13.25 -17.33 -12.09
N ASN A 183 12.37 -16.85 -12.98
CA ASN A 183 12.40 -17.28 -14.38
C ASN A 183 13.64 -16.72 -15.11
N PRO A 184 14.61 -17.55 -15.53
CA PRO A 184 15.88 -17.06 -16.07
C PRO A 184 15.70 -16.26 -17.37
N THR A 185 14.78 -16.67 -18.24
CA THR A 185 14.50 -15.96 -19.50
C THR A 185 13.91 -14.57 -19.23
N ARG A 186 12.98 -14.46 -18.29
CA ARG A 186 12.37 -13.16 -17.95
C ARG A 186 13.35 -12.24 -17.26
N LEU A 187 14.21 -12.79 -16.39
CA LEU A 187 15.27 -12.04 -15.74
C LEU A 187 16.28 -11.50 -16.76
N ALA A 188 16.70 -12.32 -17.74
CA ALA A 188 17.57 -11.89 -18.83
C ALA A 188 16.94 -10.78 -19.69
N ASN A 189 15.61 -10.73 -19.78
CA ASN A 189 14.86 -9.68 -20.48
C ASN A 189 14.62 -8.42 -19.63
N GLY A 190 15.14 -8.35 -18.40
CA GLY A 190 14.94 -7.20 -17.50
C GLY A 190 13.56 -7.14 -16.83
N GLU A 191 12.73 -8.18 -16.92
CA GLU A 191 11.40 -8.21 -16.30
C GLU A 191 11.43 -8.50 -14.79
N GLY A 192 12.61 -8.73 -14.21
CA GLY A 192 12.77 -9.08 -12.80
C GLY A 192 12.18 -8.05 -11.83
N SER A 193 12.29 -6.75 -12.16
CA SER A 193 11.70 -5.69 -11.35
C SER A 193 10.18 -5.86 -11.20
N THR A 194 9.52 -6.19 -12.30
CA THR A 194 8.05 -6.31 -12.34
C THR A 194 7.60 -7.63 -11.72
N LEU A 195 8.25 -8.74 -12.06
CA LEU A 195 7.84 -10.08 -11.62
C LEU A 195 8.13 -10.35 -10.14
N GLY A 196 9.19 -9.74 -9.59
CA GLY A 196 9.58 -9.89 -8.20
C GLY A 196 8.92 -8.91 -7.22
N THR A 197 8.14 -7.95 -7.71
CA THR A 197 7.43 -7.01 -6.82
C THR A 197 6.23 -7.71 -6.17
N LEU A 198 6.20 -7.68 -4.84
CA LEU A 198 5.16 -8.30 -4.03
C LEU A 198 4.26 -7.23 -3.41
N ILE A 199 3.00 -7.59 -3.17
CA ILE A 199 2.08 -6.78 -2.39
C ILE A 199 1.52 -7.64 -1.26
N PHE A 200 1.62 -7.15 -0.04
CA PHE A 200 1.03 -7.78 1.13
C PHE A 200 0.05 -6.84 1.81
N ASP A 201 -1.10 -7.39 2.19
CA ASP A 201 -1.98 -6.78 3.19
C ASP A 201 -1.72 -7.51 4.51
N ILE A 202 -1.20 -6.81 5.52
CA ILE A 202 -0.74 -7.39 6.80
C ILE A 202 -1.58 -6.86 7.94
N GLU A 203 -2.02 -7.75 8.82
CA GLU A 203 -2.58 -7.43 10.13
C GLU A 203 -1.64 -7.97 11.23
N LEU A 204 -1.16 -7.09 12.12
CA LEU A 204 -0.34 -7.51 13.26
C LEU A 204 -1.25 -7.95 14.41
N VAL A 205 -1.31 -9.25 14.68
CA VAL A 205 -2.27 -9.85 15.62
C VAL A 205 -1.77 -9.82 17.05
N SER A 206 -0.53 -10.27 17.27
CA SER A 206 0.05 -10.29 18.62
C SER A 206 1.57 -10.14 18.60
N LEU A 207 2.09 -9.71 19.75
CA LEU A 207 3.51 -9.51 20.04
C LEU A 207 3.84 -10.21 21.36
N ARG A 208 4.85 -11.08 21.36
CA ARG A 208 5.38 -11.77 22.54
C ARG A 208 6.88 -11.50 22.65
N ARG A 209 7.31 -10.94 23.78
CA ARG A 209 8.72 -10.66 24.12
C ARG A 209 9.37 -11.84 24.82
#